data_AF-A0A6G3WSE5-F1
#
_entry.id   AF-A0A6G3WSE5-F1
#
_cell.length_a   1.000
_cell.length_b   1.000
_cell.length_c   1.000
_cell.angle_alpha   90.00
_cell.angle_beta   90.00
_cell.angle_gamma   90.00
#
_symmetry.space_group_name_H-M   'P 1'
#
loop_
_entity.id
_entity.type
_entity.pdbx_description
1 polymer ?
#
loop_
_entity_poly.entity_id
_entity_poly.type
_entity_poly.pdbx_seq_one_letter_code
_entity_poly.pdbx_strand_id
1 'polypeptide(L)'
;LTPPSVALAPLLVERRNALHQAETAFSLLTEQYRSSTAATAGGVVEVVVGVEQVAHRFHQLQTGAQRELLVFLVGTPTAVPRENADASERSALDRGIDF
;
A
#
# COMPACT_ATOMS: atom_id res chain seq x y z
N LEU A 1 20.50 -24.35 38.83
CA LEU A 1 20.09 -23.29 37.87
C LEU A 1 20.38 -23.81 36.47
N THR A 2 19.41 -23.76 35.55
CA THR A 2 19.61 -24.21 34.17
C THR A 2 20.43 -23.17 33.42
N PRO A 3 21.48 -23.55 32.65
CA PRO A 3 22.25 -22.60 31.87
C PRO A 3 21.35 -21.79 30.93
N PRO A 4 21.51 -20.45 30.83
CA PRO A 4 20.69 -19.60 29.97
C PRO A 4 20.67 -20.06 28.51
N SER A 5 21.78 -20.62 28.03
CA SER A 5 21.88 -21.20 26.69
C SER A 5 20.87 -22.34 26.45
N VAL A 6 20.58 -23.14 27.47
CA VAL A 6 19.61 -24.25 27.41
C VAL A 6 18.18 -23.75 27.54
N ALA A 7 17.95 -22.70 28.33
CA ALA A 7 16.62 -22.11 28.52
C ALA A 7 16.18 -21.23 27.33
N LEU A 8 17.11 -20.52 26.68
CA LEU A 8 16.81 -19.53 25.64
C LEU A 8 16.94 -20.06 24.22
N ALA A 9 17.70 -21.14 23.98
CA ALA A 9 17.88 -21.70 22.63
C ALA A 9 16.55 -22.08 21.96
N PRO A 10 15.58 -22.74 22.64
CA PRO A 10 14.29 -23.06 22.03
C PRO A 10 13.51 -21.81 21.61
N LEU A 11 13.51 -20.76 22.44
CA LEU A 11 12.82 -19.50 22.14
C LEU A 11 13.44 -18.78 20.93
N LEU A 12 14.77 -18.81 20.80
CA LEU A 12 15.45 -18.25 19.63
C LEU A 12 15.11 -19.00 18.34
N VAL A 13 15.03 -20.33 18.41
CA VAL A 13 14.61 -21.16 17.27
C VAL A 13 13.17 -20.84 16.87
N GLU A 14 12.26 -20.76 17.85
CA GLU A 14 10.86 -20.42 17.63
C GLU A 14 10.69 -19.05 16.94
N ARG A 15 11.42 -18.03 17.42
CA ARG A 15 11.36 -16.68 16.83
C ARG A 15 11.90 -16.62 15.41
N ARG A 16 12.97 -17.34 15.11
CA ARG A 16 13.50 -17.44 13.74
C ARG A 16 12.53 -18.14 12.80
N ASN A 17 11.90 -19.22 13.26
CA ASN A 17 10.88 -19.91 12.47
C ASN A 17 9.67 -19.01 12.20
N ALA A 18 9.21 -18.26 13.20
CA ALA A 18 8.11 -17.30 13.04
C ALA A 18 8.46 -16.21 12.00
N LEU A 19 9.71 -15.69 12.05
CA LEU A 19 10.17 -14.72 11.07
C LEU A 19 10.21 -15.29 9.65
N HIS A 20 10.76 -16.50 9.46
CA HIS A 20 10.78 -17.15 8.15
C HIS A 20 9.38 -17.43 7.59
N GLN A 21 8.43 -17.79 8.44
CA GLN A 21 7.03 -17.94 8.02
C GLN A 21 6.44 -16.60 7.55
N ALA A 22 6.70 -15.52 8.29
CA ALA A 22 6.24 -14.18 7.91
C ALA A 22 6.87 -13.71 6.58
N GLU A 23 8.18 -13.93 6.38
CA GLU A 23 8.89 -13.61 5.13
C GLU A 23 8.31 -14.39 3.94
N THR A 24 7.96 -15.66 4.15
CA THR A 24 7.33 -16.50 3.12
C THR A 24 5.94 -15.99 2.76
N ALA A 25 5.12 -15.66 3.77
CA ALA A 25 3.78 -15.11 3.57
C ALA A 25 3.84 -13.75 2.85
N PHE A 26 4.77 -12.88 3.24
CA PHE A 26 5.00 -11.60 2.58
C PHE A 26 5.38 -11.77 1.10
N SER A 27 6.26 -12.72 0.80
CA SER A 27 6.67 -13.02 -0.57
C SER A 27 5.50 -13.50 -1.43
N LEU A 28 4.65 -14.38 -0.88
CA LEU A 28 3.43 -14.85 -1.55
C LEU A 28 2.44 -13.71 -1.80
N LEU A 29 2.19 -12.86 -0.81
CA LEU A 29 1.33 -11.68 -0.95
C LEU A 29 1.87 -10.71 -1.99
N THR A 30 3.19 -10.50 -2.02
CA THR A 30 3.85 -9.64 -3.01
C THR A 30 3.70 -10.18 -4.43
N GLU A 31 3.79 -11.49 -4.62
CA GLU A 31 3.55 -12.13 -5.92
C GLU A 31 2.07 -12.06 -6.33
N GLN A 32 1.15 -12.25 -5.39
CA GLN A 32 -0.28 -12.07 -5.64
C GLN A 32 -0.61 -10.62 -6.04
N TYR A 33 -0.01 -9.64 -5.37
CA TYR A 33 -0.15 -8.23 -5.71
C TYR A 33 0.44 -7.90 -7.09
N ARG A 34 1.63 -8.42 -7.41
CA ARG A 34 2.24 -8.22 -8.74
C ARG A 34 1.42 -8.86 -9.85
N SER A 35 0.92 -10.08 -9.65
CA SER A 35 0.12 -10.78 -10.65
C SER A 35 -1.26 -10.15 -10.87
N SER A 36 -1.91 -9.64 -9.81
CA SER A 36 -3.16 -8.88 -9.96
C SER A 36 -2.93 -7.56 -10.71
N THR A 37 -1.80 -6.88 -10.45
CA THR A 37 -1.44 -5.64 -11.15
C THR A 37 -1.05 -5.89 -12.61
N ALA A 38 -0.34 -6.98 -12.90
CA ALA A 38 0.05 -7.36 -14.26
C ALA A 38 -1.16 -7.77 -15.14
N ALA A 39 -2.19 -8.39 -14.55
CA ALA A 39 -3.45 -8.65 -15.25
C ALA A 39 -4.17 -7.34 -15.64
N THR A 40 -4.04 -6.29 -14.81
CA THR A 40 -4.59 -4.96 -15.08
C THR A 40 -3.76 -4.15 -16.07
N ALA A 41 -2.48 -4.48 -16.29
CA ALA A 41 -1.60 -3.76 -17.22
C ALA A 41 -2.04 -3.85 -18.71
N GLY A 42 -2.97 -4.75 -19.05
CA GLY A 42 -3.66 -4.80 -20.35
C GLY A 42 -5.12 -4.30 -20.31
N GLY A 43 -5.64 -3.93 -19.15
CA GLY A 43 -7.02 -3.50 -18.94
C GLY A 43 -7.15 -1.98 -19.02
N VAL A 44 -7.97 -1.48 -19.93
CA VAL A 44 -8.33 -0.05 -20.01
C VAL A 44 -9.16 0.38 -18.79
N VAL A 45 -9.69 -0.57 -18.01
CA VAL A 45 -10.60 -0.33 -16.90
C VAL A 45 -10.20 -1.14 -15.68
N GLU A 46 -10.17 -0.47 -14.53
CA GLU A 46 -9.98 -1.07 -13.20
C GLU A 46 -11.25 -0.84 -12.37
N VAL A 47 -11.74 -1.88 -11.68
CA VAL A 47 -12.89 -1.78 -10.77
C VAL A 47 -12.39 -1.88 -9.33
N VAL A 48 -12.62 -0.84 -8.55
CA VAL A 48 -12.24 -0.77 -7.13
C VAL A 48 -13.50 -0.67 -6.28
N VAL A 49 -13.62 -1.55 -5.29
CA VAL A 49 -14.83 -1.66 -4.46
C VAL A 49 -14.45 -1.47 -3.00
N GLY A 50 -15.20 -0.60 -2.31
CA GLY A 50 -15.03 -0.30 -0.89
C GLY A 50 -14.33 1.04 -0.63
N VAL A 51 -14.70 1.69 0.47
CA VAL A 51 -14.29 3.06 0.79
C VAL A 51 -12.77 3.15 0.96
N GLU A 52 -12.17 2.24 1.74
CA GLU A 52 -10.72 2.21 1.98
C GLU A 52 -9.93 1.88 0.70
N GLN A 53 -10.46 0.98 -0.13
CA GLN A 53 -9.82 0.56 -1.37
C GLN A 53 -9.82 1.71 -2.38
N VAL A 54 -10.94 2.44 -2.50
CA VAL A 54 -11.04 3.65 -3.33
C VAL A 54 -10.09 4.73 -2.83
N ALA A 55 -10.01 4.96 -1.51
CA ALA A 55 -9.09 5.91 -0.92
C ALA A 55 -7.63 5.56 -1.22
N HIS A 56 -7.27 4.29 -1.06
CA HIS A 56 -5.94 3.78 -1.34
C HIS A 56 -5.57 3.92 -2.83
N ARG A 57 -6.49 3.55 -3.73
CA ARG A 57 -6.25 3.66 -5.18
C ARG A 57 -6.09 5.11 -5.61
N PHE A 58 -6.92 6.02 -5.09
CA PHE A 58 -6.81 7.45 -5.36
C PHE A 58 -5.44 7.99 -4.92
N HIS A 59 -4.95 7.60 -3.74
CA HIS A 59 -3.62 7.99 -3.27
C HIS A 59 -2.50 7.45 -4.17
N GLN A 60 -2.60 6.21 -4.66
CA GLN A 60 -1.64 5.67 -5.62
C GLN A 60 -1.63 6.45 -6.94
N LEU A 61 -2.79 6.85 -7.46
CA LEU A 61 -2.88 7.66 -8.68
C LEU A 61 -2.25 9.04 -8.49
N GLN A 62 -2.48 9.69 -7.35
CA GLN A 62 -1.86 10.98 -7.03
C GLN A 62 -0.34 10.89 -6.92
N THR A 63 0.16 9.92 -6.16
CA THR A 63 1.60 9.71 -5.96
C THR A 63 2.29 9.26 -7.26
N GLY A 64 1.59 8.53 -8.12
CA GLY A 64 2.08 8.07 -9.42
C GLY A 64 2.02 9.11 -10.54
N ALA A 65 1.35 10.24 -10.35
CA ALA A 65 1.25 11.29 -11.37
C ALA A 65 2.64 11.83 -11.74
N GLN A 66 2.88 12.02 -13.03
CA GLN A 66 4.17 12.47 -13.58
C GLN A 66 4.14 13.86 -14.22
N ARG A 67 2.94 14.39 -14.53
CA ARG A 67 2.79 15.69 -15.22
C ARG A 67 1.62 16.49 -14.69
N GLU A 68 0.43 15.93 -14.68
CA GLU A 68 -0.80 16.64 -14.36
C GLU A 68 -1.76 15.76 -13.55
N LEU A 69 -2.55 16.38 -12.68
CA LEU A 69 -3.56 15.75 -11.86
C LEU A 69 -4.90 16.48 -11.97
N LEU A 70 -5.72 16.07 -12.94
CA LEU A 70 -7.08 16.59 -13.10
C LEU A 70 -8.05 15.88 -12.16
N VAL A 71 -8.59 16.60 -11.17
CA VAL A 71 -9.52 16.06 -10.19
C VAL A 71 -10.83 16.83 -10.19
N PHE A 72 -11.93 16.13 -10.44
CA PHE A 72 -13.27 16.68 -10.37
C PHE A 72 -14.07 16.00 -9.25
N LEU A 73 -14.42 16.76 -8.21
CA LEU A 73 -15.17 16.29 -7.05
C LEU A 73 -16.53 16.98 -7.00
N VAL A 74 -17.59 16.20 -6.88
CA VAL A 74 -18.95 16.70 -6.68
C VAL A 74 -19.39 16.39 -5.26
N GLY A 75 -19.67 17.43 -4.47
CA GLY A 75 -20.06 17.30 -3.06
C GLY A 75 -18.90 16.93 -2.12
N THR A 76 -19.22 16.46 -0.92
CA THR A 76 -18.22 16.06 0.07
C THR A 76 -17.70 14.65 -0.23
N PRO A 77 -16.40 14.46 -0.50
CA PRO A 77 -15.85 13.14 -0.81
C PRO A 77 -15.98 12.18 0.39
N THR A 78 -16.49 10.98 0.13
CA THR A 78 -16.69 9.93 1.16
C THR A 78 -15.43 9.10 1.39
N ALA A 79 -14.67 8.82 0.33
CA ALA A 79 -13.49 7.95 0.41
C ALA A 79 -12.24 8.67 0.94
N VAL A 80 -12.06 9.93 0.55
CA VAL A 80 -10.87 10.71 0.90
C VAL A 80 -11.31 12.03 1.53
N PRO A 81 -11.17 12.19 2.85
CA PRO A 81 -11.44 13.46 3.53
C PRO A 81 -10.61 14.61 2.93
N ARG A 82 -11.16 15.83 2.94
CA ARG A 82 -10.51 16.99 2.32
C ARG A 82 -9.14 17.29 2.94
N GLU A 83 -8.96 17.11 4.25
CA GLU A 83 -7.66 17.34 4.90
C GLU A 83 -6.54 16.45 4.34
N ASN A 84 -6.88 15.21 3.94
CA ASN A 84 -5.92 14.29 3.34
C ASN A 84 -5.61 14.66 1.90
N ALA A 85 -6.60 15.20 1.18
CA ALA A 85 -6.42 15.72 -0.17
C ALA A 85 -5.47 16.94 -0.18
N ASP A 86 -5.60 17.87 0.78
CA ASP A 86 -4.74 19.06 0.88
C ASP A 86 -3.25 18.70 1.08
N ALA A 87 -2.97 17.66 1.86
CA ALA A 87 -1.61 17.17 2.06
C ALA A 87 -1.02 16.53 0.80
N SER A 88 -1.84 15.75 0.09
CA SER A 88 -1.44 15.11 -1.17
C SER A 88 -1.22 16.12 -2.29
N GLU A 89 -2.06 17.15 -2.36
CA GLU A 89 -1.95 18.26 -3.33
C GLU A 89 -0.62 19.00 -3.18
N ARG A 90 -0.25 19.37 -1.95
CA ARG A 90 1.06 19.99 -1.65
C ARG A 90 2.24 19.11 -2.09
N SER A 91 2.19 17.82 -1.76
CA SER A 91 3.23 16.86 -2.16
C SER A 91 3.35 16.71 -3.68
N ALA A 92 2.25 16.81 -4.42
CA ALA A 92 2.27 16.77 -5.87
C ALA A 92 2.85 18.05 -6.47
N LEU A 93 2.48 19.23 -5.95
CA LEU A 93 3.08 20.51 -6.35
C LEU A 93 4.60 20.53 -6.11
N ASP A 94 5.07 20.00 -4.97
CA ASP A 94 6.51 19.88 -4.67
C ASP A 94 7.26 18.98 -5.67
N ARG A 95 6.55 18.03 -6.29
CA ARG A 95 7.09 17.18 -7.37
C ARG A 95 6.96 17.80 -8.77
N GLY A 96 6.39 19.01 -8.88
CA GLY A 96 6.18 19.70 -10.16
C GLY A 96 5.01 19.15 -10.97
N ILE A 97 3.97 18.64 -10.31
CA ILE A 97 2.74 18.16 -10.95
C ILE A 97 1.75 19.32 -11.09
N ASP A 98 1.21 19.50 -12.29
CA ASP A 98 0.16 20.46 -12.63
C ASP A 98 -1.22 19.98 -12.16
N PHE A 99 -2.19 20.88 -12.00
CA PHE A 99 -3.55 20.61 -11.51
C PHE A 99 -4.62 21.29 -12.38
#